data_AF-A0A372J498-F1
#
_entry.id   AF-A0A372J498-F1
#
_cell.length_a   1.000
_cell.length_b   1.000
_cell.length_c   1.000
_cell.angle_alpha   90.00
_cell.angle_beta   90.00
_cell.angle_gamma   90.00
#
_symmetry.space_group_name_H-M   'P 1'
#
loop_
_entity.id
_entity.type
_entity.pdbx_description
1 polymer ?
#
loop_
_entity_poly.entity_id
_entity_poly.type
_entity_poly.pdbx_seq_one_letter_code
_entity_poly.pdbx_strand_id
1 'polypeptide(L)'
;MSTVLPLSWASPVEERAPTGWVRYRGSLAGADRPLHLHLGLDGAGPPFTAVPLQRADDGSWVGEVPDTGGHVLLDGAVATADGEWDNNGGADHRLWIGLDPVDSHVHVRTPGLDEMGFESLRVALASGGMTHGLVSWQDNAFVDGVAAGVPWLTRLVWVSPGGPDPDEVRRRLADGAVGLKLHPSYDEYPADTPALDPFLRVAAETGVPVTVHTAPGPSDPDLIRRLAERFPTVPVVLYHTFLGLPEGRRRAARHARELPNLHLETSWCRSEEVRRLIDEVGPDRVLFGSDAAVDGPAHFVRTPPNIELVENYNTSLLRLARLLEPDVLRAFLENNTRRLFGLPAAVPEPAAVGEPVVVAEPAGAAEPVPAGPGRARVALAARSPDAATLFADALAQAERVVADVTADHLPLPTPCADWDVRALLGHLLAAVRRAERVARGRPASSVPAVAVVDPRGRWASTFAASARRAREAWAADGAPVDVPAPWGAVPAPAGLSGFVLEVVAHTHDLAVATSSGRPLDEGLATAALGFAERLVPAELRGESAAFGEPVPVPADAGPYDRLAAFLGRVPS
;
A
#
# COMPACT_ATOMS: atom_id res chain seq x y z
N MET A 1 21.82 -7.26 -2.21
CA MET A 1 20.87 -6.16 -1.97
C MET A 1 21.49 -5.28 -0.90
N SER A 2 21.43 -3.96 -1.06
CA SER A 2 21.97 -3.03 -0.06
C SER A 2 21.11 -3.12 1.20
N THR A 3 21.72 -3.32 2.36
CA THR A 3 21.01 -3.40 3.65
C THR A 3 20.84 -2.04 4.31
N VAL A 4 21.32 -0.96 3.67
CA VAL A 4 21.26 0.41 4.18
C VAL A 4 20.38 1.30 3.29
N LEU A 5 19.80 2.35 3.86
CA LEU A 5 19.05 3.34 3.11
C LEU A 5 19.99 4.11 2.15
N PRO A 6 19.57 4.40 0.91
CA PRO A 6 20.45 5.01 -0.10
C PRO A 6 20.92 6.43 0.26
N LEU A 7 20.08 7.24 0.89
CA LEU A 7 20.41 8.58 1.36
C LEU A 7 20.02 8.67 2.83
N SER A 8 20.94 9.12 3.68
CA SER A 8 20.76 9.19 5.13
C SER A 8 21.59 10.32 5.73
N TRP A 9 21.24 10.77 6.94
CA TRP A 9 22.11 11.66 7.70
C TRP A 9 23.36 10.92 8.18
N ALA A 10 24.52 11.52 7.97
CA ALA A 10 25.77 11.15 8.64
C ALA A 10 25.91 11.87 10.00
N SER A 11 25.34 13.07 10.13
CA SER A 11 25.29 13.79 11.41
C SER A 11 24.30 13.17 12.40
N PRO A 12 24.65 13.15 13.71
CA PRO A 12 23.70 12.79 14.77
C PRO A 12 22.55 13.78 14.82
N VAL A 13 21.41 13.37 15.39
CA VAL A 13 20.14 14.11 15.36
C VAL A 13 20.28 15.54 15.86
N GLU A 14 21.05 15.74 16.92
CA GLU A 14 21.29 17.01 17.59
C GLU A 14 22.07 18.01 16.73
N GLU A 15 22.79 17.51 15.72
CA GLU A 15 23.62 18.32 14.81
C GLU A 15 22.94 18.60 13.47
N ARG A 16 21.71 18.11 13.23
CA ARG A 16 20.98 18.25 11.95
C ARG A 16 20.30 19.63 11.78
N ALA A 17 20.74 20.67 12.48
CA ALA A 17 20.23 22.05 12.34
C ALA A 17 21.24 23.06 12.91
N PRO A 18 21.51 24.21 12.25
CA PRO A 18 20.93 24.64 10.97
C PRO A 18 21.50 23.90 9.75
N THR A 19 22.67 23.26 9.88
CA THR A 19 23.34 22.48 8.82
C THR A 19 23.39 21.00 9.22
N GLY A 20 24.04 20.16 8.40
CA GLY A 20 24.36 18.78 8.76
C GLY A 20 24.92 18.00 7.59
N TRP A 21 25.51 16.83 7.85
CA TRP A 21 26.10 16.01 6.80
C TRP A 21 25.18 14.87 6.41
N VAL A 22 25.04 14.64 5.11
CA VAL A 22 24.34 13.47 4.56
C VAL A 22 25.32 12.55 3.86
N ARG A 23 24.94 11.29 3.76
CA ARG A 23 25.68 10.24 3.08
C ARG A 23 24.78 9.52 2.08
N TYR A 24 25.29 9.36 0.87
CA TYR A 24 24.67 8.71 -0.25
C TYR A 24 25.41 7.43 -0.65
N ARG A 25 24.66 6.35 -0.82
CA ARG A 25 25.07 4.98 -1.18
C ARG A 25 24.13 4.34 -2.21
N GLY A 26 23.39 5.18 -2.95
CA GLY A 26 22.41 4.73 -3.93
C GLY A 26 22.99 4.25 -5.25
N SER A 27 22.16 4.22 -6.29
CA SER A 27 22.49 3.63 -7.59
C SER A 27 23.67 4.30 -8.30
N LEU A 28 23.91 5.59 -8.03
CA LEU A 28 24.99 6.38 -8.61
C LEU A 28 26.28 6.36 -7.78
N ALA A 29 26.33 5.65 -6.63
CA ALA A 29 27.51 5.67 -5.76
C ALA A 29 28.79 5.16 -6.45
N GLY A 30 28.65 4.27 -7.44
CA GLY A 30 29.73 3.76 -8.27
C GLY A 30 30.21 4.70 -9.39
N ALA A 31 29.60 5.87 -9.55
CA ALA A 31 29.97 6.83 -10.58
C ALA A 31 31.42 7.33 -10.39
N ASP A 32 32.10 7.58 -11.52
CA ASP A 32 33.48 8.07 -11.61
C ASP A 32 33.56 9.60 -11.76
N ARG A 33 32.42 10.27 -11.60
CA ARG A 33 32.19 11.70 -11.86
C ARG A 33 31.49 12.34 -10.65
N PRO A 34 31.60 13.68 -10.48
CA PRO A 34 30.99 14.37 -9.36
C PRO A 34 29.48 14.15 -9.27
N LEU A 35 28.99 13.96 -8.05
CA LEU A 35 27.57 13.90 -7.74
C LEU A 35 27.11 15.18 -7.04
N HIS A 36 25.88 15.57 -7.28
CA HIS A 36 25.20 16.66 -6.60
C HIS A 36 23.93 16.13 -5.95
N LEU A 37 23.68 16.54 -4.71
CA LEU A 37 22.39 16.36 -4.07
C LEU A 37 21.53 17.57 -4.38
N HIS A 38 20.37 17.32 -4.98
CA HIS A 38 19.35 18.28 -5.30
C HIS A 38 18.30 18.28 -4.18
N LEU A 39 18.14 19.40 -3.48
CA LEU A 39 17.23 19.54 -2.34
C LEU A 39 15.96 20.38 -2.62
N GLY A 40 14.81 19.89 -2.16
CA GLY A 40 13.59 20.66 -1.89
C GLY A 40 13.36 20.79 -0.38
N LEU A 41 12.67 21.85 0.05
CA LEU A 41 12.38 22.12 1.47
C LEU A 41 10.87 22.07 1.71
N ASP A 42 10.45 21.32 2.74
CA ASP A 42 9.06 21.21 3.18
C ASP A 42 8.03 20.99 2.04
N GLY A 43 8.39 20.20 1.01
CA GLY A 43 7.50 19.82 -0.09
C GLY A 43 7.19 20.89 -1.16
N ALA A 44 7.99 21.95 -1.31
CA ALA A 44 7.78 23.02 -2.31
C ALA A 44 8.69 22.92 -3.57
N GLY A 45 8.19 23.41 -4.74
CA GLY A 45 8.82 23.43 -6.09
C GLY A 45 10.02 24.40 -6.29
N PRO A 46 10.50 24.66 -7.55
CA PRO A 46 11.94 24.63 -7.87
C PRO A 46 12.75 25.95 -7.76
N PRO A 47 14.11 25.88 -7.80
CA PRO A 47 14.95 24.66 -7.75
C PRO A 47 16.02 24.68 -6.64
N PHE A 48 16.08 23.55 -5.94
CA PHE A 48 17.29 22.72 -5.84
C PHE A 48 18.61 23.44 -5.59
N THR A 49 19.01 23.52 -4.31
CA THR A 49 20.44 23.63 -4.00
C THR A 49 21.13 22.38 -4.56
N ALA A 50 22.07 22.58 -5.48
CA ALA A 50 23.01 21.55 -5.90
C ALA A 50 24.12 21.48 -4.85
N VAL A 51 23.93 20.64 -3.83
CA VAL A 51 24.93 20.39 -2.81
C VAL A 51 25.99 19.46 -3.41
N PRO A 52 27.24 19.91 -3.58
CA PRO A 52 28.29 19.06 -4.11
C PRO A 52 28.55 17.92 -3.12
N LEU A 53 28.57 16.69 -3.64
CA LEU A 53 28.96 15.53 -2.86
C LEU A 53 30.42 15.17 -3.13
N GLN A 54 31.09 14.69 -2.09
CA GLN A 54 32.47 14.26 -2.11
C GLN A 54 32.56 12.77 -1.84
N ARG A 55 33.40 12.08 -2.61
CA ARG A 55 33.57 10.64 -2.46
C ARG A 55 34.36 10.34 -1.17
N ALA A 56 33.81 9.46 -0.34
CA ALA A 56 34.43 8.97 0.88
C ALA A 56 35.22 7.66 0.64
N ASP A 57 36.08 7.30 1.60
CA ASP A 57 36.97 6.13 1.50
C ASP A 57 36.20 4.79 1.43
N ASP A 58 35.00 4.73 1.99
CA ASP A 58 34.11 3.56 1.93
C ASP A 58 33.36 3.42 0.60
N GLY A 59 33.62 4.30 -0.36
CA GLY A 59 32.95 4.36 -1.67
C GLY A 59 31.59 5.06 -1.66
N SER A 60 31.13 5.55 -0.50
CA SER A 60 29.96 6.42 -0.40
C SER A 60 30.28 7.86 -0.82
N TRP A 61 29.25 8.69 -0.88
CA TRP A 61 29.37 10.12 -1.15
C TRP A 61 28.80 10.92 0.01
N VAL A 62 29.49 11.95 0.46
CA VAL A 62 29.07 12.80 1.58
C VAL A 62 28.95 14.26 1.16
N GLY A 63 28.00 14.99 1.73
CA GLY A 63 27.85 16.42 1.47
C GLY A 63 27.23 17.12 2.66
N GLU A 64 27.61 18.38 2.83
CA GLU A 64 27.05 19.25 3.85
C GLU A 64 25.78 19.91 3.31
N VAL A 65 24.65 19.61 3.96
CA VAL A 65 23.38 20.31 3.74
C VAL A 65 23.57 21.76 4.21
N PRO A 66 23.22 22.76 3.37
CA PRO A 66 23.32 24.17 3.72
C PRO A 66 22.41 24.51 4.90
N ASP A 67 22.52 25.73 5.44
CA ASP A 67 21.59 26.23 6.43
C ASP A 67 20.15 26.16 5.88
N THR A 68 19.35 25.26 6.44
CA THR A 68 17.96 25.03 6.06
C THR A 68 17.00 25.99 6.75
N GLY A 69 17.51 26.98 7.49
CA GLY A 69 16.71 27.87 8.32
C GLY A 69 15.82 27.10 9.30
N GLY A 70 14.55 27.49 9.36
CA GLY A 70 13.53 26.85 10.22
C GLY A 70 12.77 25.70 9.57
N HIS A 71 13.23 25.18 8.42
CA HIS A 71 12.59 24.05 7.75
C HIS A 71 12.79 22.76 8.53
N VAL A 72 11.86 21.81 8.39
CA VAL A 72 11.84 20.56 9.17
C VAL A 72 12.06 19.33 8.29
N LEU A 73 12.00 19.50 6.98
CA LEU A 73 12.01 18.40 6.02
C LEU A 73 12.78 18.76 4.75
N LEU A 74 13.56 17.79 4.27
CA LEU A 74 14.26 17.81 3.00
C LEU A 74 13.66 16.77 2.07
N ASP A 75 13.34 17.15 0.85
CA ASP A 75 13.10 16.24 -0.27
C ASP A 75 14.38 16.23 -1.14
N GLY A 76 14.84 15.07 -1.60
CA GLY A 76 16.19 14.90 -2.13
C GLY A 76 16.29 13.95 -3.31
N ALA A 77 17.03 14.35 -4.33
CA ALA A 77 17.47 13.48 -5.42
C ALA A 77 18.97 13.67 -5.66
N VAL A 78 19.67 12.63 -6.11
CA VAL A 78 21.11 12.72 -6.44
C VAL A 78 21.28 12.67 -7.94
N ALA A 79 22.13 13.53 -8.48
CA ALA A 79 22.39 13.56 -9.92
C ALA A 79 23.89 13.60 -10.23
N THR A 80 24.25 13.06 -11.39
CA THR A 80 25.57 13.31 -11.99
C THR A 80 25.58 14.66 -12.69
N ALA A 81 26.77 15.22 -12.91
CA ALA A 81 26.92 16.50 -13.64
C ALA A 81 26.39 16.46 -15.09
N ASP A 82 26.29 15.27 -15.70
CA ASP A 82 25.82 15.03 -17.06
C ASP A 82 24.34 14.61 -17.16
N GLY A 83 23.62 14.55 -16.03
CA GLY A 83 22.16 14.45 -16.02
C GLY A 83 21.57 13.06 -15.80
N GLU A 84 22.33 12.11 -15.24
CA GLU A 84 21.76 10.87 -14.67
C GLU A 84 21.20 11.16 -13.28
N TRP A 85 20.07 10.54 -12.92
CA TRP A 85 19.36 10.80 -11.66
C TRP A 85 19.12 9.52 -10.87
N ASP A 86 19.32 9.61 -9.55
CA ASP A 86 18.73 8.74 -8.55
C ASP A 86 17.73 9.53 -7.72
N ASN A 87 16.45 9.32 -8.03
CA ASN A 87 15.32 9.91 -7.34
C ASN A 87 14.52 8.84 -6.58
N ASN A 88 15.21 7.86 -5.99
CA ASN A 88 14.60 6.79 -5.22
C ASN A 88 13.53 6.01 -6.02
N GLY A 89 13.76 5.77 -7.32
CA GLY A 89 12.78 5.08 -8.18
C GLY A 89 11.50 5.88 -8.44
N GLY A 90 11.59 7.22 -8.51
CA GLY A 90 10.47 8.10 -8.81
C GLY A 90 9.69 8.62 -7.60
N ALA A 91 10.13 8.33 -6.37
CA ALA A 91 9.44 8.72 -5.14
C ALA A 91 10.20 9.76 -4.29
N ASP A 92 11.36 10.21 -4.76
CA ASP A 92 12.36 11.04 -4.08
C ASP A 92 12.81 10.46 -2.73
N HIS A 93 14.01 10.84 -2.29
CA HIS A 93 14.42 10.62 -0.90
C HIS A 93 13.86 11.73 -0.02
N ARG A 94 13.58 11.42 1.23
CA ARG A 94 13.15 12.42 2.22
C ARG A 94 13.98 12.29 3.48
N LEU A 95 14.36 13.41 4.08
CA LEU A 95 15.15 13.45 5.31
C LEU A 95 14.53 14.43 6.29
N TRP A 96 14.36 14.01 7.55
CA TRP A 96 13.86 14.88 8.60
C TRP A 96 15.00 15.59 9.32
N ILE A 97 14.82 16.89 9.57
CA ILE A 97 15.76 17.76 10.28
C ILE A 97 15.45 17.66 11.78
N GLY A 98 16.45 17.28 12.59
CA GLY A 98 16.31 17.19 14.05
C GLY A 98 15.37 16.09 14.59
N LEU A 99 15.04 15.10 13.77
CA LEU A 99 14.23 13.91 14.11
C LEU A 99 14.85 12.63 13.54
N ASP A 100 14.55 11.49 14.16
CA ASP A 100 14.90 10.15 13.69
C ASP A 100 13.65 9.24 13.60
N PRO A 101 12.74 9.47 12.63
CA PRO A 101 11.41 8.87 12.64
C PRO A 101 11.43 7.35 12.54
N VAL A 102 10.50 6.73 13.27
CA VAL A 102 10.27 5.28 13.33
C VAL A 102 8.86 4.97 12.84
N ASP A 103 8.76 4.16 11.80
CA ASP A 103 7.49 3.60 11.34
C ASP A 103 7.13 2.37 12.18
N SER A 104 6.11 2.49 13.05
CA SER A 104 5.73 1.40 13.96
C SER A 104 4.95 0.26 13.30
N HIS A 105 4.65 0.35 11.99
CA HIS A 105 3.85 -0.65 11.30
C HIS A 105 4.20 -0.77 9.82
N VAL A 106 5.01 -1.79 9.48
CA VAL A 106 5.36 -2.12 8.09
C VAL A 106 5.29 -3.63 7.79
N HIS A 107 5.30 -3.96 6.50
CA HIS A 107 5.08 -5.29 5.94
C HIS A 107 6.05 -5.61 4.80
N VAL A 108 6.59 -6.83 4.84
CA VAL A 108 7.33 -7.44 3.73
C VAL A 108 6.88 -8.89 3.60
N ARG A 109 6.58 -9.32 2.38
CA ARG A 109 6.15 -10.70 2.06
C ARG A 109 6.93 -11.36 0.92
N THR A 110 7.62 -10.57 0.10
CA THR A 110 8.40 -11.04 -1.05
C THR A 110 9.74 -10.30 -1.16
N PRO A 111 10.73 -10.89 -1.82
CA PRO A 111 11.87 -10.12 -2.30
C PRO A 111 11.44 -9.17 -3.45
N GLY A 112 12.21 -8.13 -3.73
CA GLY A 112 12.04 -7.31 -4.93
C GLY A 112 11.05 -6.15 -4.79
N LEU A 113 10.50 -5.71 -5.94
CA LEU A 113 9.75 -4.45 -6.13
C LEU A 113 8.22 -4.64 -6.22
N ASP A 114 7.71 -5.84 -5.97
CA ASP A 114 6.26 -6.07 -5.92
C ASP A 114 5.62 -5.38 -4.69
N GLU A 115 4.29 -5.35 -4.63
CA GLU A 115 3.57 -4.91 -3.41
C GLU A 115 3.99 -5.75 -2.20
N MET A 116 4.42 -5.07 -1.13
CA MET A 116 5.09 -5.62 0.05
C MET A 116 6.39 -6.38 -0.27
N GLY A 117 7.09 -5.99 -1.34
CA GLY A 117 8.46 -6.41 -1.62
C GLY A 117 9.49 -5.69 -0.75
N PHE A 118 10.63 -6.32 -0.45
CA PHE A 118 11.68 -5.67 0.36
C PHE A 118 12.23 -4.38 -0.25
N GLU A 119 12.46 -4.35 -1.57
CA GLU A 119 12.92 -3.14 -2.24
C GLU A 119 11.81 -2.08 -2.30
N SER A 120 10.55 -2.50 -2.44
CA SER A 120 9.40 -1.61 -2.32
C SER A 120 9.34 -0.95 -0.95
N LEU A 121 9.57 -1.72 0.12
CA LEU A 121 9.62 -1.17 1.47
C LEU A 121 10.77 -0.18 1.63
N ARG A 122 11.97 -0.53 1.15
CA ARG A 122 13.12 0.37 1.22
C ARG A 122 12.86 1.70 0.49
N VAL A 123 12.27 1.63 -0.71
CA VAL A 123 11.89 2.83 -1.47
C VAL A 123 10.83 3.65 -0.74
N ALA A 124 9.77 3.00 -0.25
CA ALA A 124 8.69 3.65 0.48
C ALA A 124 9.18 4.37 1.74
N LEU A 125 10.00 3.70 2.57
CA LEU A 125 10.54 4.30 3.80
C LEU A 125 11.51 5.45 3.50
N ALA A 126 12.36 5.30 2.49
CA ALA A 126 13.24 6.39 2.05
C ALA A 126 12.44 7.60 1.54
N SER A 127 11.29 7.39 0.88
CA SER A 127 10.38 8.45 0.43
C SER A 127 9.60 9.11 1.58
N GLY A 128 9.34 8.37 2.66
CA GLY A 128 8.77 8.92 3.90
C GLY A 128 9.79 9.62 4.80
N GLY A 129 11.09 9.37 4.58
CA GLY A 129 12.18 9.76 5.47
C GLY A 129 12.18 8.98 6.79
N MET A 130 11.66 7.76 6.76
CA MET A 130 11.67 6.86 7.92
C MET A 130 13.06 6.25 8.07
N THR A 131 13.62 6.37 9.26
CA THR A 131 14.96 5.85 9.58
C THR A 131 14.93 4.43 10.12
N HIS A 132 13.77 4.00 10.62
CA HIS A 132 13.57 2.69 11.22
C HIS A 132 12.14 2.20 11.00
N GLY A 133 11.93 0.89 10.90
CA GLY A 133 10.62 0.28 10.72
C GLY A 133 10.40 -0.96 11.59
N LEU A 134 9.17 -1.16 12.07
CA LEU A 134 8.73 -2.38 12.75
C LEU A 134 7.98 -3.30 11.78
N VAL A 135 8.63 -4.39 11.38
CA VAL A 135 8.12 -5.32 10.37
C VAL A 135 7.39 -6.50 10.97
N SER A 136 6.26 -6.88 10.36
CA SER A 136 5.57 -8.12 10.67
C SER A 136 4.95 -8.74 9.42
N TRP A 137 4.85 -10.07 9.40
CA TRP A 137 4.12 -10.84 8.39
C TRP A 137 3.85 -12.24 8.94
N GLN A 138 2.83 -12.95 8.46
CA GLN A 138 2.46 -14.27 9.00
C GLN A 138 3.56 -15.32 8.88
N ASP A 139 4.46 -15.17 7.91
CA ASP A 139 5.65 -16.01 7.79
C ASP A 139 6.80 -15.40 8.61
N ASN A 140 6.84 -15.76 9.89
CA ASN A 140 7.88 -15.29 10.80
C ASN A 140 9.30 -15.66 10.30
N ALA A 141 9.49 -16.84 9.71
CA ALA A 141 10.81 -17.27 9.25
C ALA A 141 11.30 -16.42 8.07
N PHE A 142 10.40 -16.04 7.16
CA PHE A 142 10.72 -15.10 6.09
C PHE A 142 11.11 -13.73 6.65
N VAL A 143 10.34 -13.20 7.61
CA VAL A 143 10.66 -11.90 8.26
C VAL A 143 12.02 -11.96 8.97
N ASP A 144 12.30 -13.06 9.69
CA ASP A 144 13.59 -13.28 10.34
C ASP A 144 14.74 -13.22 9.33
N GLY A 145 14.58 -13.86 8.17
CA GLY A 145 15.59 -13.87 7.10
C GLY A 145 15.78 -12.51 6.43
N VAL A 146 14.71 -11.76 6.20
CA VAL A 146 14.77 -10.45 5.53
C VAL A 146 15.31 -9.36 6.45
N ALA A 147 14.99 -9.39 7.74
CA ALA A 147 15.48 -8.42 8.70
C ALA A 147 16.93 -8.69 9.16
N ALA A 148 17.47 -9.90 8.91
CA ALA A 148 18.82 -10.26 9.29
C ALA A 148 19.86 -9.34 8.64
N GLY A 149 20.63 -8.61 9.46
CA GLY A 149 21.66 -7.68 8.99
C GLY A 149 21.11 -6.38 8.38
N VAL A 150 19.83 -6.08 8.56
CA VAL A 150 19.18 -4.84 8.13
C VAL A 150 18.98 -3.93 9.35
N PRO A 151 19.89 -2.96 9.63
CA PRO A 151 19.90 -2.23 10.90
C PRO A 151 18.69 -1.32 11.12
N TRP A 152 17.98 -0.93 10.06
CA TRP A 152 16.78 -0.08 10.11
C TRP A 152 15.47 -0.86 10.21
N LEU A 153 15.50 -2.19 10.31
CA LEU A 153 14.30 -3.02 10.31
C LEU A 153 14.30 -3.95 11.52
N THR A 154 13.28 -3.84 12.38
CA THR A 154 13.13 -4.67 13.56
C THR A 154 11.83 -5.45 13.53
N ARG A 155 11.89 -6.72 13.90
CA ARG A 155 10.80 -7.68 13.72
C ARG A 155 9.83 -7.72 14.90
N LEU A 156 8.56 -7.91 14.59
CA LEU A 156 7.52 -8.38 15.50
C LEU A 156 7.18 -9.84 15.18
N VAL A 157 6.82 -10.61 16.19
CA VAL A 157 6.43 -12.02 16.02
C VAL A 157 4.93 -12.11 15.74
N TRP A 158 4.54 -12.59 14.57
CA TRP A 158 3.15 -12.92 14.27
C TRP A 158 2.72 -14.13 15.08
N VAL A 159 1.63 -14.00 15.85
CA VAL A 159 1.09 -15.08 16.67
C VAL A 159 -0.43 -15.21 16.47
N SER A 160 -0.92 -16.44 16.59
CA SER A 160 -2.35 -16.76 16.47
C SER A 160 -2.63 -18.06 17.24
N PRO A 161 -3.90 -18.38 17.58
CA PRO A 161 -4.26 -19.64 18.24
C PRO A 161 -3.79 -20.91 17.52
N GLY A 162 -3.67 -20.86 16.19
CA GLY A 162 -3.12 -21.94 15.36
C GLY A 162 -1.68 -21.71 14.88
N GLY A 163 -1.00 -20.71 15.46
CA GLY A 163 0.32 -20.24 15.05
C GLY A 163 1.47 -20.93 15.79
N PRO A 164 2.62 -20.24 15.94
CA PRO A 164 3.81 -20.82 16.57
C PRO A 164 3.56 -21.14 18.05
N ASP A 165 4.34 -22.09 18.58
CA ASP A 165 4.31 -22.42 20.00
C ASP A 165 4.87 -21.26 20.86
N PRO A 166 4.34 -20.98 22.07
CA PRO A 166 4.85 -19.94 22.95
C PRO A 166 6.36 -19.99 23.24
N ASP A 167 6.99 -21.17 23.29
CA ASP A 167 8.44 -21.29 23.46
C ASP A 167 9.20 -20.84 22.20
N GLU A 168 8.63 -21.04 21.02
CA GLU A 168 9.15 -20.48 19.77
C GLU A 168 9.08 -18.96 19.76
N VAL A 169 7.99 -18.40 20.29
CA VAL A 169 7.85 -16.95 20.47
C VAL A 169 8.92 -16.40 21.42
N ARG A 170 9.14 -17.04 22.58
CA ARG A 170 10.22 -16.67 23.52
C ARG A 170 11.59 -16.68 22.85
N ARG A 171 11.88 -17.68 22.02
CA ARG A 171 13.15 -17.76 21.28
C ARG A 171 13.32 -16.59 20.32
N ARG A 172 12.28 -16.22 19.55
CA ARG A 172 12.36 -15.06 18.64
C ARG A 172 12.52 -13.73 19.37
N LEU A 173 11.86 -13.56 20.52
CA LEU A 173 12.04 -12.37 21.36
C LEU A 173 13.48 -12.29 21.90
N ALA A 174 14.03 -13.40 22.39
CA ALA A 174 15.42 -13.46 22.85
C ALA A 174 16.45 -13.19 21.74
N ASP A 175 16.08 -13.43 20.49
CA ASP A 175 16.91 -13.21 19.30
C ASP A 175 16.68 -11.81 18.68
N GLY A 176 15.95 -10.91 19.37
CA GLY A 176 15.83 -9.50 19.00
C GLY A 176 14.50 -9.08 18.37
N ALA A 177 13.47 -9.93 18.39
CA ALA A 177 12.11 -9.45 18.15
C ALA A 177 11.60 -8.62 19.33
N VAL A 178 10.88 -7.54 19.04
CA VAL A 178 10.57 -6.49 20.05
C VAL A 178 9.09 -6.41 20.43
N GLY A 179 8.26 -7.33 19.94
CA GLY A 179 6.83 -7.34 20.23
C GLY A 179 6.10 -8.44 19.47
N LEU A 180 4.81 -8.57 19.76
CA LEU A 180 3.94 -9.53 19.10
C LEU A 180 2.98 -8.81 18.16
N LYS A 181 2.58 -9.49 17.07
CA LYS A 181 1.57 -9.04 16.11
C LYS A 181 0.42 -10.04 16.09
N LEU A 182 -0.79 -9.54 16.31
CA LEU A 182 -2.06 -10.26 16.19
C LEU A 182 -2.86 -9.72 15.00
N HIS A 183 -3.48 -10.62 14.24
CA HIS A 183 -4.41 -10.23 13.18
C HIS A 183 -5.71 -11.05 13.21
N PRO A 184 -6.62 -10.79 14.18
CA PRO A 184 -7.84 -11.57 14.40
C PRO A 184 -8.75 -11.69 13.16
N SER A 185 -8.79 -10.66 12.31
CA SER A 185 -9.55 -10.66 11.04
C SER A 185 -8.98 -11.56 9.95
N TYR A 186 -7.66 -11.76 9.95
CA TYR A 186 -6.98 -12.55 8.91
C TYR A 186 -6.94 -14.01 9.32
N ASP A 187 -6.64 -14.25 10.60
CA ASP A 187 -6.53 -15.59 11.20
C ASP A 187 -7.88 -16.11 11.74
N GLU A 188 -8.97 -15.37 11.52
CA GLU A 188 -10.36 -15.78 11.77
C GLU A 188 -10.68 -16.18 13.23
N TYR A 189 -10.32 -15.35 14.21
CA TYR A 189 -10.66 -15.55 15.63
C TYR A 189 -11.09 -14.23 16.30
N PRO A 190 -11.95 -14.23 17.34
CA PRO A 190 -12.27 -12.99 18.06
C PRO A 190 -11.07 -12.54 18.91
N ALA A 191 -10.77 -11.24 18.91
CA ALA A 191 -9.58 -10.68 19.56
C ALA A 191 -9.55 -10.90 21.09
N ASP A 192 -10.69 -11.17 21.72
CA ASP A 192 -10.78 -11.48 23.16
C ASP A 192 -10.77 -12.99 23.45
N THR A 193 -10.45 -13.86 22.50
CA THR A 193 -10.40 -15.31 22.76
C THR A 193 -9.38 -15.67 23.85
N PRO A 194 -9.70 -16.55 24.81
CA PRO A 194 -8.73 -17.06 25.78
C PRO A 194 -7.57 -17.85 25.16
N ALA A 195 -7.72 -18.30 23.90
CA ALA A 195 -6.66 -19.01 23.19
C ALA A 195 -5.41 -18.15 22.93
N LEU A 196 -5.52 -16.81 23.08
CA LEU A 196 -4.37 -15.90 23.00
C LEU A 196 -3.61 -15.77 24.33
N ASP A 197 -4.22 -16.16 25.46
CA ASP A 197 -3.65 -15.95 26.79
C ASP A 197 -2.21 -16.49 26.97
N PRO A 198 -1.82 -17.66 26.39
CA PRO A 198 -0.43 -18.10 26.44
C PRO A 198 0.57 -17.09 25.85
N PHE A 199 0.22 -16.44 24.74
CA PHE A 199 1.07 -15.43 24.10
C PHE A 199 1.12 -14.13 24.92
N LEU A 200 -0.01 -13.74 25.51
CA LEU A 200 -0.07 -12.55 26.37
C LEU A 200 0.72 -12.75 27.67
N ARG A 201 0.78 -13.98 28.20
CA ARG A 201 1.71 -14.31 29.30
C ARG A 201 3.16 -14.17 28.88
N VAL A 202 3.54 -14.65 27.69
CA VAL A 202 4.90 -14.44 27.15
C VAL A 202 5.21 -12.95 27.03
N ALA A 203 4.28 -12.14 26.49
CA ALA A 203 4.44 -10.70 26.39
C ALA A 203 4.64 -10.04 27.77
N ALA A 204 3.83 -10.44 28.77
CA ALA A 204 3.95 -9.94 30.14
C ALA A 204 5.28 -10.35 30.80
N GLU A 205 5.72 -11.59 30.61
CA GLU A 205 6.98 -12.12 31.15
C GLU A 205 8.22 -11.41 30.56
N THR A 206 8.15 -11.06 29.28
CA THR A 206 9.27 -10.45 28.53
C THR A 206 9.20 -8.92 28.47
N GLY A 207 8.08 -8.32 28.89
CA GLY A 207 7.88 -6.88 28.90
C GLY A 207 7.71 -6.26 27.52
N VAL A 208 7.31 -7.05 26.51
CA VAL A 208 7.13 -6.57 25.13
C VAL A 208 5.67 -6.20 24.84
N PRO A 209 5.41 -5.19 23.98
CA PRO A 209 4.06 -4.83 23.56
C PRO A 209 3.43 -5.87 22.62
N VAL A 210 2.09 -5.84 22.54
CA VAL A 210 1.30 -6.61 21.60
C VAL A 210 0.55 -5.65 20.66
N THR A 211 0.75 -5.81 19.37
CA THR A 211 0.07 -5.01 18.35
C THR A 211 -1.08 -5.80 17.73
N VAL A 212 -2.21 -5.15 17.51
CA VAL A 212 -3.43 -5.81 17.05
C VAL A 212 -4.01 -5.05 15.88
N HIS A 213 -4.13 -5.71 14.73
CA HIS A 213 -4.93 -5.19 13.62
C HIS A 213 -6.33 -4.87 14.13
N THR A 214 -6.82 -3.64 13.91
CA THR A 214 -8.10 -3.18 14.47
C THR A 214 -9.08 -2.79 13.37
N ALA A 215 -10.20 -3.50 13.26
CA ALA A 215 -11.18 -3.38 12.18
C ALA A 215 -12.54 -3.99 12.58
N PRO A 216 -13.64 -3.73 11.84
CA PRO A 216 -14.94 -4.34 12.15
C PRO A 216 -14.90 -5.87 12.23
N GLY A 217 -15.62 -6.43 13.20
CA GLY A 217 -15.81 -7.88 13.36
C GLY A 217 -14.85 -8.48 14.39
N PRO A 218 -14.09 -9.55 14.07
CA PRO A 218 -13.23 -10.25 15.03
C PRO A 218 -12.14 -9.37 15.65
N SER A 219 -11.80 -8.26 15.00
CA SER A 219 -10.78 -7.29 15.43
C SER A 219 -11.38 -6.00 15.99
N ASP A 220 -12.64 -6.01 16.44
CA ASP A 220 -13.31 -4.80 16.92
C ASP A 220 -12.60 -4.25 18.19
N PRO A 221 -12.45 -2.91 18.34
CA PRO A 221 -11.81 -2.31 19.51
C PRO A 221 -12.46 -2.72 20.84
N ASP A 222 -13.75 -3.08 20.87
CA ASP A 222 -14.42 -3.57 22.08
C ASP A 222 -13.92 -4.96 22.51
N LEU A 223 -13.49 -5.81 21.56
CA LEU A 223 -12.85 -7.10 21.83
C LEU A 223 -11.42 -6.90 22.33
N ILE A 224 -10.66 -6.04 21.64
CA ILE A 224 -9.26 -5.74 22.00
C ILE A 224 -9.17 -5.13 23.40
N ARG A 225 -10.12 -4.25 23.74
CA ARG A 225 -10.26 -3.72 25.10
C ARG A 225 -10.36 -4.83 26.14
N ARG A 226 -11.23 -5.83 25.93
CA ARG A 226 -11.41 -6.94 26.88
C ARG A 226 -10.16 -7.80 27.01
N LEU A 227 -9.40 -7.98 25.93
CA LEU A 227 -8.08 -8.63 25.99
C LEU A 227 -7.11 -7.80 26.85
N ALA A 228 -7.03 -6.49 26.63
CA ALA A 228 -6.15 -5.59 27.38
C ALA A 228 -6.51 -5.49 28.88
N GLU A 229 -7.81 -5.57 29.23
CA GLU A 229 -8.27 -5.62 30.63
C GLU A 229 -7.79 -6.87 31.37
N ARG A 230 -7.67 -8.02 30.69
CA ARG A 230 -7.14 -9.26 31.30
C ARG A 230 -5.63 -9.21 31.53
N PHE A 231 -4.91 -8.37 30.79
CA PHE A 231 -3.45 -8.26 30.84
C PHE A 231 -3.01 -6.80 31.04
N PRO A 232 -3.33 -6.19 32.19
CA PRO A 232 -3.13 -4.75 32.41
C PRO A 232 -1.67 -4.30 32.40
N THR A 233 -0.71 -5.23 32.54
CA THR A 233 0.73 -4.95 32.48
C THR A 233 1.31 -5.02 31.07
N VAL A 234 0.56 -5.55 30.10
CA VAL A 234 0.99 -5.68 28.70
C VAL A 234 0.51 -4.46 27.94
N PRO A 235 1.41 -3.67 27.33
CA PRO A 235 1.01 -2.61 26.43
C PRO A 235 0.38 -3.23 25.17
N VAL A 236 -0.80 -2.75 24.78
CA VAL A 236 -1.52 -3.21 23.60
C VAL A 236 -1.73 -2.04 22.65
N VAL A 237 -1.30 -2.19 21.40
CA VAL A 237 -1.36 -1.16 20.35
C VAL A 237 -2.46 -1.50 19.35
N LEU A 238 -3.44 -0.62 19.21
CA LEU A 238 -4.50 -0.75 18.20
C LEU A 238 -3.98 -0.19 16.88
N TYR A 239 -3.58 -1.08 15.96
CA TYR A 239 -3.15 -0.69 14.63
C TYR A 239 -4.29 -0.13 13.79
N HIS A 240 -3.96 0.90 13.02
CA HIS A 240 -4.84 1.77 12.26
C HIS A 240 -5.82 2.59 13.12
N THR A 241 -5.73 2.44 14.45
CA THR A 241 -6.74 2.81 15.44
C THR A 241 -8.06 2.06 15.24
N PHE A 242 -8.61 2.09 14.02
CA PHE A 242 -9.70 1.28 13.49
C PHE A 242 -9.87 1.48 11.97
N LEU A 243 -9.87 0.40 11.17
CA LEU A 243 -10.18 0.38 9.73
C LEU A 243 -11.68 0.18 9.45
N GLY A 244 -12.48 1.21 9.75
CA GLY A 244 -13.91 1.19 9.45
C GLY A 244 -14.53 2.57 9.57
N LEU A 245 -15.82 2.62 9.89
CA LEU A 245 -16.52 3.89 10.08
C LEU A 245 -15.92 4.69 11.27
N PRO A 246 -15.97 6.03 11.23
CA PRO A 246 -15.35 6.89 12.25
C PRO A 246 -15.75 6.57 13.70
N GLU A 247 -16.95 6.02 13.92
CA GLU A 247 -17.44 5.64 15.25
C GLU A 247 -16.54 4.60 15.92
N GLY A 248 -15.92 3.69 15.16
CA GLY A 248 -14.98 2.72 15.74
C GLY A 248 -13.69 3.37 16.24
N ARG A 249 -13.17 4.38 15.53
CA ARG A 249 -12.01 5.17 16.00
C ARG A 249 -12.35 5.94 17.28
N ARG A 250 -13.58 6.45 17.40
CA ARG A 250 -14.08 7.07 18.66
C ARG A 250 -14.14 6.07 19.82
N ARG A 251 -14.58 4.83 19.57
CA ARG A 251 -14.55 3.78 20.60
C ARG A 251 -13.13 3.43 21.01
N ALA A 252 -12.22 3.24 20.05
CA ALA A 252 -10.81 2.98 20.30
C ALA A 252 -10.16 4.08 21.16
N ALA A 253 -10.37 5.36 20.81
CA ALA A 253 -9.86 6.50 21.58
C ALA A 253 -10.41 6.55 23.01
N ARG A 254 -11.71 6.31 23.20
CA ARG A 254 -12.31 6.22 24.54
C ARG A 254 -11.68 5.09 25.36
N HIS A 255 -11.49 3.91 24.78
CA HIS A 255 -10.85 2.79 25.47
C HIS A 255 -9.41 3.12 25.86
N ALA A 256 -8.64 3.75 24.98
CA ALA A 256 -7.29 4.20 25.28
C ALA A 256 -7.25 5.25 26.40
N ARG A 257 -8.26 6.12 26.53
CA ARG A 257 -8.36 7.03 27.66
C ARG A 257 -8.63 6.33 28.99
N GLU A 258 -9.41 5.27 28.97
CA GLU A 258 -9.85 4.53 30.17
C GLU A 258 -8.83 3.47 30.62
N LEU A 259 -8.05 2.91 29.69
CA LEU A 259 -7.07 1.86 29.97
C LEU A 259 -5.64 2.37 29.68
N PRO A 260 -4.78 2.50 30.70
CA PRO A 260 -3.45 3.09 30.54
C PRO A 260 -2.50 2.26 29.68
N ASN A 261 -2.74 0.96 29.54
CA ASN A 261 -1.95 0.05 28.71
C ASN A 261 -2.43 -0.01 27.24
N LEU A 262 -3.44 0.76 26.85
CA LEU A 262 -3.88 0.87 25.45
C LEU A 262 -3.22 2.07 24.76
N HIS A 263 -2.63 1.79 23.60
CA HIS A 263 -2.00 2.77 22.71
C HIS A 263 -2.68 2.73 21.34
N LEU A 264 -2.61 3.84 20.60
CA LEU A 264 -3.16 3.95 19.25
C LEU A 264 -2.05 4.13 18.23
N GLU A 265 -2.15 3.44 17.10
CA GLU A 265 -1.28 3.65 15.94
C GLU A 265 -2.14 4.19 14.78
N THR A 266 -1.58 5.06 13.95
CA THR A 266 -2.39 5.95 13.09
C THR A 266 -2.29 5.72 11.59
N SER A 267 -1.79 4.58 11.13
CA SER A 267 -1.86 4.21 9.73
C SER A 267 -3.29 4.32 9.20
N TRP A 268 -3.44 4.81 7.98
CA TRP A 268 -4.71 5.12 7.32
C TRP A 268 -5.60 6.17 8.03
N CYS A 269 -5.07 6.89 9.01
CA CYS A 269 -5.75 8.03 9.62
C CYS A 269 -5.31 9.33 8.95
N ARG A 270 -6.28 10.16 8.58
CA ARG A 270 -5.99 11.53 8.14
C ARG A 270 -5.27 12.33 9.22
N SER A 271 -4.43 13.27 8.82
CA SER A 271 -3.76 14.27 9.65
C SER A 271 -4.69 14.94 10.68
N GLU A 272 -5.92 15.29 10.28
CA GLU A 272 -6.95 15.83 11.19
C GLU A 272 -7.35 14.83 12.29
N GLU A 273 -7.47 13.55 11.92
CA GLU A 273 -7.80 12.46 12.83
C GLU A 273 -6.64 12.20 13.79
N VAL A 274 -5.39 12.17 13.28
CA VAL A 274 -4.18 12.02 14.10
C VAL A 274 -4.12 13.10 15.18
N ARG A 275 -4.29 14.38 14.79
CA ARG A 275 -4.29 15.51 15.73
C ARG A 275 -5.35 15.33 16.81
N ARG A 276 -6.57 14.94 16.41
CA ARG A 276 -7.67 14.68 17.35
C ARG A 276 -7.34 13.54 18.32
N LEU A 277 -6.73 12.46 17.86
CA LEU A 277 -6.34 11.33 18.71
C LEU A 277 -5.27 11.75 19.72
N ILE A 278 -4.28 12.56 19.30
CA ILE A 278 -3.27 13.14 20.18
C ILE A 278 -3.92 14.04 21.24
N ASP A 279 -4.82 14.96 20.84
CA ASP A 279 -5.53 15.85 21.76
C ASP A 279 -6.39 15.06 22.77
N GLU A 280 -7.00 13.96 22.35
CA GLU A 280 -7.97 13.19 23.12
C GLU A 280 -7.32 12.17 24.07
N VAL A 281 -6.27 11.47 23.62
CA VAL A 281 -5.62 10.37 24.36
C VAL A 281 -4.33 10.83 25.05
N GLY A 282 -3.70 11.88 24.54
CA GLY A 282 -2.42 12.40 24.98
C GLY A 282 -1.27 12.00 24.03
N PRO A 283 -0.26 12.87 23.86
CA PRO A 283 0.80 12.68 22.88
C PRO A 283 1.66 11.46 23.15
N ASP A 284 1.76 10.97 24.38
CA ASP A 284 2.63 9.82 24.75
C ASP A 284 2.06 8.44 24.39
N ARG A 285 0.81 8.40 23.88
CA ARG A 285 0.06 7.14 23.64
C ARG A 285 -0.42 6.98 22.20
N VAL A 286 0.00 7.87 21.30
CA VAL A 286 -0.30 7.82 19.87
C VAL A 286 0.99 7.65 19.09
N LEU A 287 1.05 6.64 18.23
CA LEU A 287 2.23 6.25 17.47
C LEU A 287 1.99 6.47 15.98
N PHE A 288 3.03 6.91 15.27
CA PHE A 288 3.02 6.88 13.81
C PHE A 288 3.25 5.46 13.29
N GLY A 289 2.51 5.09 12.25
CA GLY A 289 2.84 4.00 11.35
C GLY A 289 2.16 4.21 10.01
N SER A 290 2.69 3.58 8.96
CA SER A 290 2.18 3.76 7.60
C SER A 290 1.46 2.55 7.02
N ASP A 291 1.67 1.34 7.56
CA ASP A 291 1.29 0.09 6.92
C ASP A 291 2.04 -0.16 5.60
N ALA A 292 3.18 0.52 5.37
CA ALA A 292 3.98 0.34 4.17
C ALA A 292 4.55 -1.08 4.07
N ALA A 293 4.83 -1.64 2.91
CA ALA A 293 4.61 -1.10 1.57
C ALA A 293 3.44 -1.80 0.89
N VAL A 294 2.25 -1.82 1.52
CA VAL A 294 1.06 -2.48 0.94
C VAL A 294 0.64 -1.89 -0.41
N ASP A 295 1.00 -0.63 -0.69
CA ASP A 295 0.81 0.01 -2.00
C ASP A 295 2.11 0.04 -2.85
N GLY A 296 3.08 -0.81 -2.53
CA GLY A 296 4.36 -0.88 -3.24
C GLY A 296 5.29 0.32 -2.97
N PRO A 297 6.26 0.58 -3.86
CA PRO A 297 7.32 1.58 -3.61
C PRO A 297 6.79 3.00 -3.48
N ALA A 298 5.69 3.33 -4.16
CA ALA A 298 5.09 4.66 -4.13
C ALA A 298 4.19 4.91 -2.90
N HIS A 299 4.19 4.04 -1.89
CA HIS A 299 3.21 4.08 -0.78
C HIS A 299 3.11 5.44 -0.07
N PHE A 300 4.22 6.16 0.13
CA PHE A 300 4.20 7.47 0.79
C PHE A 300 3.74 8.64 -0.10
N VAL A 301 3.87 8.49 -1.42
CA VAL A 301 3.57 9.52 -2.45
C VAL A 301 2.42 9.11 -3.37
N ARG A 302 1.68 8.07 -2.99
CA ARG A 302 0.74 7.35 -3.84
C ARG A 302 -0.29 8.28 -4.48
N THR A 303 -0.56 8.03 -5.76
CA THR A 303 -1.66 8.63 -6.52
C THR A 303 -2.51 7.53 -7.16
N PRO A 304 -3.83 7.44 -6.89
CA PRO A 304 -4.59 8.30 -5.98
C PRO A 304 -4.13 8.13 -4.51
N PRO A 305 -4.37 9.14 -3.65
CA PRO A 305 -3.91 9.09 -2.27
C PRO A 305 -4.46 7.88 -1.52
N ASN A 306 -3.67 7.29 -0.62
CA ASN A 306 -4.06 6.09 0.12
C ASN A 306 -4.82 6.39 1.43
N ILE A 307 -4.56 7.51 2.09
CA ILE A 307 -5.25 7.84 3.34
C ILE A 307 -6.64 8.38 3.02
N GLU A 308 -7.64 7.52 3.17
CA GLU A 308 -9.06 7.82 2.96
C GLU A 308 -9.37 8.45 1.57
N LEU A 309 -8.49 8.24 0.58
CA LEU A 309 -8.53 8.88 -0.75
C LEU A 309 -8.40 10.42 -0.74
N VAL A 310 -7.98 11.00 0.38
CA VAL A 310 -7.91 12.45 0.58
C VAL A 310 -6.47 12.95 0.58
N GLU A 311 -5.55 12.23 1.22
CA GLU A 311 -4.14 12.60 1.31
C GLU A 311 -3.24 11.37 1.28
N ASN A 312 -1.98 11.56 0.88
CA ASN A 312 -0.95 10.53 1.00
C ASN A 312 -0.13 10.80 2.27
N TYR A 313 0.70 9.83 2.68
CA TYR A 313 1.50 9.97 3.89
C TYR A 313 2.43 11.19 3.83
N ASN A 314 3.08 11.47 2.70
CA ASN A 314 3.99 12.61 2.60
C ASN A 314 3.30 13.96 2.80
N THR A 315 2.07 14.11 2.28
CA THR A 315 1.25 15.32 2.49
C THR A 315 0.75 15.39 3.93
N SER A 316 0.31 14.26 4.50
CA SER A 316 -0.19 14.16 5.87
C SER A 316 0.90 14.50 6.89
N LEU A 317 2.09 13.91 6.75
CA LEU A 317 3.25 14.13 7.61
C LEU A 317 3.73 15.58 7.58
N LEU A 318 3.83 16.17 6.39
CA LEU A 318 4.19 17.59 6.25
C LEU A 318 3.16 18.50 6.93
N ARG A 319 1.86 18.20 6.77
CA ARG A 319 0.80 18.95 7.45
C ARG A 319 0.90 18.80 8.97
N LEU A 320 1.13 17.58 9.49
CA LEU A 320 1.30 17.34 10.92
C LEU A 320 2.52 18.06 11.48
N ALA A 321 3.65 18.06 10.75
CA ALA A 321 4.85 18.78 11.15
C ALA A 321 4.64 20.31 11.29
N ARG A 322 3.72 20.87 10.50
CA ARG A 322 3.33 22.29 10.60
C ARG A 322 2.30 22.58 11.69
N LEU A 323 1.53 21.57 12.12
CA LEU A 323 0.42 21.73 13.07
C LEU A 323 0.77 21.36 14.50
N LEU A 324 1.70 20.43 14.70
CA LEU A 324 2.08 19.92 16.02
C LEU A 324 3.27 20.71 16.57
N GLU A 325 3.26 20.92 17.89
CA GLU A 325 4.44 21.41 18.60
C GLU A 325 5.64 20.45 18.41
N PRO A 326 6.88 20.94 18.35
CA PRO A 326 8.06 20.10 18.04
C PRO A 326 8.22 18.88 18.94
N ASP A 327 7.97 19.01 20.25
CA ASP A 327 8.07 17.88 21.18
C ASP A 327 6.94 16.86 21.00
N VAL A 328 5.75 17.30 20.59
CA VAL A 328 4.62 16.42 20.26
C VAL A 328 4.88 15.67 18.96
N LEU A 329 5.42 16.36 17.95
CA LEU A 329 5.83 15.73 16.69
C LEU A 329 6.91 14.66 16.94
N ARG A 330 7.92 14.98 17.75
CA ARG A 330 8.97 14.03 18.15
C ARG A 330 8.42 12.86 18.97
N ALA A 331 7.46 13.11 19.87
CA ALA A 331 6.80 12.03 20.59
C ALA A 331 6.10 11.06 19.62
N PHE A 332 5.31 11.61 18.69
CA PHE A 332 4.50 10.87 17.73
C PHE A 332 5.32 10.09 16.69
N LEU A 333 6.31 10.72 16.06
CA LEU A 333 7.11 10.11 15.00
C LEU A 333 8.26 9.23 15.51
N GLU A 334 8.69 9.38 16.76
CA GLU A 334 9.92 8.76 17.24
C GLU A 334 9.80 8.18 18.66
N ASN A 335 9.70 9.05 19.68
CA ASN A 335 9.98 8.65 21.06
C ASN A 335 8.99 7.62 21.59
N ASN A 336 7.72 7.67 21.17
CA ASN A 336 6.72 6.72 21.65
C ASN A 336 7.02 5.31 21.18
N THR A 337 7.34 5.13 19.90
CA THR A 337 7.68 3.82 19.34
C THR A 337 8.97 3.30 19.97
N ARG A 338 10.02 4.13 20.06
CA ARG A 338 11.29 3.70 20.67
C ARG A 338 11.12 3.27 22.12
N ARG A 339 10.40 4.06 22.92
CA ARG A 339 10.14 3.75 24.33
C ARG A 339 9.28 2.50 24.50
N LEU A 340 8.22 2.36 23.71
CA LEU A 340 7.26 1.27 23.86
C LEU A 340 7.84 -0.09 23.45
N PHE A 341 8.68 -0.12 22.42
CA PHE A 341 9.30 -1.33 21.88
C PHE A 341 10.75 -1.53 22.32
N GLY A 342 11.29 -0.66 23.19
CA GLY A 342 12.67 -0.78 23.69
C GLY A 342 13.74 -0.65 22.59
N LEU A 343 13.49 0.16 21.56
CA LEU A 343 14.46 0.40 20.50
C LEU A 343 15.59 1.32 21.00
N PRO A 344 16.84 1.14 20.54
CA PRO A 344 17.92 2.05 20.88
C PRO A 344 17.61 3.47 20.38
N ALA A 345 18.22 4.47 21.04
CA ALA A 345 18.33 5.81 20.47
C ALA A 345 19.07 5.75 19.12
N ALA A 346 18.89 6.77 18.26
CA ALA A 346 19.42 6.83 16.91
C ALA A 346 20.84 6.25 16.79
N VAL A 347 21.06 5.36 15.82
CA VAL A 347 22.36 4.69 15.61
C VAL A 347 23.37 5.73 15.10
N PRO A 348 24.46 6.02 15.83
CA PRO A 348 25.59 6.73 15.24
C PRO A 348 26.41 5.72 14.42
N GLU A 349 26.57 5.94 13.11
CA GLU A 349 27.64 5.25 12.37
C GLU A 349 29.02 5.88 12.67
N PRO A 350 30.13 5.14 12.54
CA PRO A 350 31.45 5.57 12.99
C PRO A 350 32.07 6.70 12.15
N ALA A 351 32.95 7.44 12.81
CA ALA A 351 33.47 8.75 12.39
C ALA A 351 34.48 8.76 11.23
N ALA A 352 34.42 9.90 10.52
CA ALA A 352 35.51 10.81 10.15
C ALA A 352 35.59 11.07 8.64
N VAL A 353 35.21 12.27 8.21
CA VAL A 353 35.64 12.84 6.93
C VAL A 353 36.17 14.24 7.21
N GLY A 354 37.45 14.43 6.92
CA GLY A 354 38.14 15.72 7.01
C GLY A 354 37.71 16.66 5.89
N GLU A 355 37.70 17.95 6.19
CA GLU A 355 37.28 19.04 5.30
C GLU A 355 38.07 19.09 3.98
N PRO A 356 37.38 19.28 2.84
CA PRO A 356 38.02 19.91 1.69
C PRO A 356 37.15 20.95 0.96
N VAL A 357 37.73 22.14 0.87
CA VAL A 357 37.89 23.10 -0.24
C VAL A 357 36.73 23.31 -1.24
N VAL A 358 36.23 24.56 -1.23
CA VAL A 358 35.17 25.14 -2.07
C VAL A 358 35.70 25.70 -3.40
N VAL A 359 35.02 25.43 -4.53
CA VAL A 359 35.15 26.20 -5.78
C VAL A 359 33.76 26.35 -6.45
N ALA A 360 33.49 27.55 -6.98
CA ALA A 360 32.16 28.09 -7.33
C ALA A 360 31.58 27.74 -8.72
N GLU A 361 30.24 27.85 -8.83
CA GLU A 361 29.40 27.67 -10.04
C GLU A 361 29.20 28.94 -10.91
N PRO A 362 28.56 28.80 -12.10
CA PRO A 362 27.53 29.76 -12.51
C PRO A 362 26.21 29.15 -13.06
N ALA A 363 25.18 30.01 -13.03
CA ALA A 363 23.73 29.76 -13.09
C ALA A 363 23.05 29.86 -14.48
N GLY A 364 21.77 29.45 -14.55
CA GLY A 364 20.81 29.89 -15.59
C GLY A 364 19.44 29.17 -15.55
N ALA A 365 18.35 29.92 -15.30
CA ALA A 365 16.97 29.45 -15.12
C ALA A 365 16.04 29.75 -16.33
N ALA A 366 14.90 29.05 -16.44
CA ALA A 366 13.68 29.53 -17.09
C ALA A 366 12.42 28.69 -16.72
N GLU A 367 11.25 29.35 -16.68
CA GLU A 367 9.93 28.89 -16.18
C GLU A 367 8.80 29.25 -17.23
N PRO A 368 7.47 29.08 -17.02
CA PRO A 368 6.57 28.07 -17.68
C PRO A 368 5.27 28.66 -18.35
N VAL A 369 4.12 27.89 -18.32
CA VAL A 369 2.64 28.27 -18.37
C VAL A 369 1.86 27.84 -19.68
N PRO A 370 0.50 27.58 -19.75
CA PRO A 370 -0.57 27.02 -18.85
C PRO A 370 -1.56 25.97 -19.51
N ALA A 371 -2.62 25.61 -18.76
CA ALA A 371 -3.78 24.73 -19.08
C ALA A 371 -5.11 25.45 -19.47
N GLY A 372 -6.12 24.69 -19.93
CA GLY A 372 -7.54 25.11 -20.15
C GLY A 372 -8.53 23.95 -20.40
N PRO A 373 -9.88 24.13 -20.31
CA PRO A 373 -10.80 23.27 -19.54
C PRO A 373 -12.01 22.63 -20.28
N GLY A 374 -12.84 21.81 -19.60
CA GLY A 374 -14.28 21.65 -19.91
C GLY A 374 -14.97 20.31 -19.59
N ARG A 375 -16.06 20.33 -18.78
CA ARG A 375 -16.97 19.20 -18.45
C ARG A 375 -18.30 19.31 -19.23
N ALA A 376 -18.96 18.19 -19.53
CA ALA A 376 -20.42 18.12 -19.75
C ALA A 376 -21.01 16.74 -19.40
N ARG A 377 -22.17 16.73 -18.74
CA ARG A 377 -23.00 15.56 -18.37
C ARG A 377 -24.15 15.41 -19.37
N VAL A 378 -24.55 14.17 -19.69
CA VAL A 378 -25.86 13.86 -20.32
C VAL A 378 -26.43 12.56 -19.74
N ALA A 379 -27.75 12.53 -19.51
CA ALA A 379 -28.56 11.38 -19.12
C ALA A 379 -29.54 11.02 -20.25
N LEU A 380 -29.83 9.72 -20.48
CA LEU A 380 -31.13 9.04 -20.33
C LEU A 380 -31.14 7.63 -20.99
N ALA A 381 -32.04 6.77 -20.51
CA ALA A 381 -32.14 5.32 -20.66
C ALA A 381 -32.79 4.76 -21.94
N ALA A 382 -32.47 3.50 -22.26
CA ALA A 382 -33.32 2.55 -23.00
C ALA A 382 -33.16 1.13 -22.42
N ARG A 383 -34.27 0.37 -22.34
CA ARG A 383 -34.43 -0.90 -21.61
C ARG A 383 -33.58 -2.02 -22.22
N SER A 384 -32.51 -2.41 -21.52
CA SER A 384 -31.72 -3.62 -21.75
C SER A 384 -32.29 -4.81 -20.93
N PRO A 385 -32.00 -6.08 -21.27
CA PRO A 385 -32.26 -7.21 -20.37
C PRO A 385 -31.69 -6.95 -18.98
N ASP A 386 -32.32 -7.53 -17.96
CA ASP A 386 -31.97 -7.29 -16.55
C ASP A 386 -30.47 -7.56 -16.32
N ALA A 387 -29.74 -6.51 -15.93
CA ALA A 387 -28.29 -6.56 -15.72
C ALA A 387 -27.91 -7.61 -14.67
N ALA A 388 -28.80 -7.90 -13.71
CA ALA A 388 -28.61 -8.95 -12.72
C ALA A 388 -28.62 -10.36 -13.35
N THR A 389 -29.53 -10.63 -14.28
CA THR A 389 -29.59 -11.90 -15.02
C THR A 389 -28.34 -12.08 -15.87
N LEU A 390 -27.96 -11.06 -16.66
CA LEU A 390 -26.75 -11.10 -17.48
C LEU A 390 -25.49 -11.34 -16.62
N PHE A 391 -25.41 -10.72 -15.45
CA PHE A 391 -24.30 -10.92 -14.53
C PHE A 391 -24.28 -12.34 -13.95
N ALA A 392 -25.43 -12.90 -13.59
CA ALA A 392 -25.53 -14.28 -13.12
C ALA A 392 -25.09 -15.29 -14.18
N ASP A 393 -25.52 -15.09 -15.44
CA ASP A 393 -25.16 -15.95 -16.57
C ASP A 393 -23.67 -15.83 -16.92
N ALA A 394 -23.11 -14.61 -16.90
CA ALA A 394 -21.69 -14.36 -17.08
C ALA A 394 -20.84 -15.05 -16.01
N LEU A 395 -21.24 -14.98 -14.74
CA LEU A 395 -20.55 -15.67 -13.64
C LEU A 395 -20.62 -17.19 -13.79
N ALA A 396 -21.79 -17.74 -14.15
CA ALA A 396 -21.93 -19.17 -14.39
C ALA A 396 -21.05 -19.66 -15.55
N GLN A 397 -20.86 -18.85 -16.59
CA GLN A 397 -19.92 -19.15 -17.68
C GLN A 397 -18.46 -19.09 -17.20
N ALA A 398 -18.08 -18.03 -16.49
CA ALA A 398 -16.74 -17.87 -15.93
C ALA A 398 -16.36 -19.02 -15.01
N GLU A 399 -17.29 -19.47 -14.15
CA GLU A 399 -17.10 -20.63 -13.26
C GLU A 399 -16.71 -21.90 -14.05
N ARG A 400 -17.32 -22.14 -15.21
CA ARG A 400 -17.01 -23.32 -16.05
C ARG A 400 -15.63 -23.23 -16.69
N VAL A 401 -15.23 -22.05 -17.17
CA VAL A 401 -13.92 -21.85 -17.80
C VAL A 401 -12.80 -21.90 -16.75
N VAL A 402 -12.99 -21.25 -15.60
CA VAL A 402 -12.02 -21.26 -14.50
C VAL A 402 -11.81 -22.68 -13.94
N ALA A 403 -12.83 -23.54 -13.96
CA ALA A 403 -12.73 -24.92 -13.51
C ALA A 403 -11.78 -25.77 -14.39
N ASP A 404 -11.55 -25.39 -15.65
CA ASP A 404 -10.66 -26.10 -16.57
C ASP A 404 -9.21 -25.59 -16.52
N VAL A 405 -8.94 -24.51 -15.77
CA VAL A 405 -7.59 -23.97 -15.62
C VAL A 405 -6.74 -24.92 -14.77
N THR A 406 -5.65 -25.41 -15.33
CA THR A 406 -4.65 -26.23 -14.65
C THR A 406 -3.44 -25.40 -14.24
N ALA A 407 -2.56 -25.95 -13.39
CA ALA A 407 -1.33 -25.27 -12.99
C ALA A 407 -0.41 -24.95 -14.18
N ASP A 408 -0.39 -25.81 -15.19
CA ASP A 408 0.43 -25.65 -16.40
C ASP A 408 -0.06 -24.51 -17.30
N HIS A 409 -1.33 -24.12 -17.17
CA HIS A 409 -1.86 -22.96 -17.89
C HIS A 409 -1.40 -21.63 -17.30
N LEU A 410 -1.07 -21.58 -16.00
CA LEU A 410 -0.83 -20.31 -15.28
C LEU A 410 0.23 -19.38 -15.91
N PRO A 411 1.39 -19.86 -16.43
CA PRO A 411 2.38 -18.99 -17.05
C PRO A 411 2.11 -18.71 -18.54
N LEU A 412 1.03 -19.24 -19.13
CA LEU A 412 0.74 -19.02 -20.55
C LEU A 412 0.37 -17.55 -20.81
N PRO A 413 0.77 -16.99 -21.96
CA PRO A 413 0.37 -15.64 -22.34
C PRO A 413 -1.13 -15.56 -22.57
N THR A 414 -1.70 -14.36 -22.45
CA THR A 414 -3.12 -14.11 -22.71
C THR A 414 -3.29 -13.08 -23.83
N PRO A 415 -4.50 -12.94 -24.40
CA PRO A 415 -4.83 -11.82 -25.29
C PRO A 415 -4.69 -10.43 -24.64
N CYS A 416 -4.60 -10.34 -23.31
CA CYS A 416 -4.20 -9.12 -22.60
C CYS A 416 -2.66 -9.08 -22.52
N ALA A 417 -2.03 -8.22 -23.32
CA ALA A 417 -0.59 -8.24 -23.57
C ALA A 417 0.29 -8.19 -22.30
N ASP A 418 -0.18 -7.54 -21.24
CA ASP A 418 0.56 -7.40 -19.98
C ASP A 418 0.34 -8.57 -18.99
N TRP A 419 -0.55 -9.51 -19.30
CA TRP A 419 -1.00 -10.54 -18.34
C TRP A 419 -0.74 -11.97 -18.85
N ASP A 420 -0.16 -12.79 -17.97
CA ASP A 420 -0.25 -14.24 -18.07
C ASP A 420 -1.61 -14.74 -17.53
N VAL A 421 -1.90 -16.03 -17.71
CA VAL A 421 -3.15 -16.64 -17.22
C VAL A 421 -3.32 -16.48 -15.71
N ARG A 422 -2.23 -16.48 -14.94
CA ARG A 422 -2.27 -16.23 -13.49
C ARG A 422 -2.77 -14.82 -13.18
N ALA A 423 -2.22 -13.80 -13.81
CA ALA A 423 -2.62 -12.40 -13.64
C ALA A 423 -4.07 -12.19 -14.09
N LEU A 424 -4.44 -12.75 -15.25
CA LEU A 424 -5.81 -12.68 -15.76
C LEU A 424 -6.83 -13.35 -14.83
N LEU A 425 -6.51 -14.54 -14.30
CA LEU A 425 -7.35 -15.26 -13.33
C LEU A 425 -7.48 -14.48 -12.02
N GLY A 426 -6.39 -13.86 -11.55
CA GLY A 426 -6.39 -12.97 -10.40
C GLY A 426 -7.25 -11.73 -10.61
N HIS A 427 -7.18 -11.11 -11.79
CA HIS A 427 -8.00 -9.96 -12.16
C HIS A 427 -9.47 -10.33 -12.25
N LEU A 428 -9.80 -11.45 -12.89
CA LEU A 428 -11.18 -11.94 -12.99
C LEU A 428 -11.77 -12.23 -11.61
N LEU A 429 -11.01 -12.85 -10.70
CA LEU A 429 -11.43 -13.05 -9.31
C LEU A 429 -11.64 -11.72 -8.57
N ALA A 430 -10.76 -10.74 -8.79
CA ALA A 430 -10.89 -9.40 -8.22
C ALA A 430 -12.15 -8.69 -8.74
N ALA A 431 -12.45 -8.77 -10.04
CA ALA A 431 -13.66 -8.19 -10.65
C ALA A 431 -14.94 -8.71 -9.97
N VAL A 432 -15.03 -10.03 -9.75
CA VAL A 432 -16.16 -10.65 -9.05
C VAL A 432 -16.28 -10.17 -7.60
N ARG A 433 -15.15 -10.06 -6.88
CA ARG A 433 -15.12 -9.53 -5.51
C ARG A 433 -15.48 -8.04 -5.46
N ARG A 434 -15.05 -7.25 -6.44
CA ARG A 434 -15.43 -5.83 -6.58
C ARG A 434 -16.94 -5.70 -6.79
N ALA A 435 -17.52 -6.49 -7.68
CA ALA A 435 -18.97 -6.54 -7.88
C ALA A 435 -19.72 -6.90 -6.60
N GLU A 436 -19.25 -7.92 -5.86
CA GLU A 436 -19.81 -8.33 -4.56
C GLU A 436 -19.76 -7.20 -3.53
N ARG A 437 -18.67 -6.42 -3.47
CA ARG A 437 -18.53 -5.29 -2.54
C ARG A 437 -19.48 -4.16 -2.91
N VAL A 438 -19.54 -3.80 -4.19
CA VAL A 438 -20.41 -2.74 -4.70
C VAL A 438 -21.86 -3.04 -4.40
N ALA A 439 -22.33 -4.28 -4.62
CA ALA A 439 -23.67 -4.73 -4.26
C ALA A 439 -24.02 -4.57 -2.78
N ARG A 440 -23.02 -4.46 -1.90
CA ARG A 440 -23.21 -4.25 -0.45
C ARG A 440 -22.93 -2.81 -0.02
N GLY A 441 -22.94 -1.87 -0.96
CA GLY A 441 -22.66 -0.46 -0.70
C GLY A 441 -21.22 -0.18 -0.27
N ARG A 442 -20.28 -1.10 -0.56
CA ARG A 442 -18.85 -0.94 -0.25
C ARG A 442 -18.07 -0.52 -1.50
N PRO A 443 -17.01 0.28 -1.36
CA PRO A 443 -16.25 0.74 -2.51
C PRO A 443 -15.50 -0.42 -3.20
N ALA A 444 -15.52 -0.44 -4.53
CA ALA A 444 -14.76 -1.41 -5.33
C ALA A 444 -13.25 -1.35 -5.04
N SER A 445 -12.72 -0.17 -4.69
CA SER A 445 -11.32 0.03 -4.32
C SER A 445 -10.87 -0.71 -3.06
N SER A 446 -11.80 -1.30 -2.29
CA SER A 446 -11.47 -2.20 -1.17
C SER A 446 -10.98 -3.59 -1.62
N VAL A 447 -10.91 -3.85 -2.92
CA VAL A 447 -10.38 -5.06 -3.53
C VAL A 447 -9.27 -4.65 -4.51
N PRO A 448 -8.09 -5.30 -4.47
CA PRO A 448 -7.00 -4.97 -5.39
C PRO A 448 -7.40 -5.21 -6.86
N ALA A 449 -6.68 -4.59 -7.80
CA ALA A 449 -6.94 -4.76 -9.23
C ALA A 449 -6.72 -6.22 -9.69
N VAL A 450 -5.76 -6.92 -9.09
CA VAL A 450 -5.47 -8.34 -9.34
C VAL A 450 -5.44 -9.06 -7.99
N ALA A 451 -6.29 -10.08 -7.82
CA ALA A 451 -6.29 -10.91 -6.61
C ALA A 451 -5.17 -11.96 -6.68
N VAL A 452 -4.59 -12.31 -5.53
CA VAL A 452 -3.61 -13.40 -5.44
C VAL A 452 -4.29 -14.73 -5.79
N VAL A 453 -3.76 -15.41 -6.80
CA VAL A 453 -4.13 -16.79 -7.14
C VAL A 453 -3.42 -17.76 -6.20
N ASP A 454 -4.20 -18.60 -5.49
CA ASP A 454 -3.66 -19.54 -4.52
C ASP A 454 -2.64 -20.50 -5.16
N PRO A 455 -1.38 -20.52 -4.71
CA PRO A 455 -0.36 -21.41 -5.25
C PRO A 455 -0.65 -22.90 -5.00
N ARG A 456 -1.60 -23.23 -4.10
CA ARG A 456 -2.00 -24.61 -3.76
C ARG A 456 -3.07 -25.20 -4.67
N GLY A 457 -3.45 -24.55 -5.78
CA GLY A 457 -4.39 -25.15 -6.74
C GLY A 457 -5.87 -24.89 -6.49
N ARG A 458 -6.25 -23.99 -5.58
CA ARG A 458 -7.65 -23.84 -5.13
C ARG A 458 -8.45 -22.73 -5.82
N TRP A 459 -7.94 -22.15 -6.91
CA TRP A 459 -8.56 -21.03 -7.60
C TRP A 459 -10.00 -21.32 -8.06
N ALA A 460 -10.29 -22.51 -8.58
CA ALA A 460 -11.64 -22.87 -9.04
C ALA A 460 -12.67 -22.80 -7.90
N SER A 461 -12.36 -23.42 -6.75
CA SER A 461 -13.24 -23.39 -5.57
C SER A 461 -13.39 -21.98 -4.99
N THR A 462 -12.31 -21.17 -5.02
CA THR A 462 -12.29 -19.79 -4.53
C THR A 462 -13.13 -18.87 -5.43
N PHE A 463 -13.04 -19.07 -6.74
CA PHE A 463 -13.80 -18.35 -7.74
C PHE A 463 -15.29 -18.68 -7.61
N ALA A 464 -15.66 -19.96 -7.58
CA ALA A 464 -17.04 -20.40 -7.42
C ALA A 464 -17.70 -19.86 -6.13
N ALA A 465 -16.97 -19.86 -5.01
CA ALA A 465 -17.47 -19.27 -3.77
C ALA A 465 -17.68 -17.75 -3.87
N SER A 466 -16.81 -17.04 -4.60
CA SER A 466 -16.93 -15.59 -4.79
C SER A 466 -18.05 -15.22 -5.77
N ALA A 467 -18.18 -15.98 -6.87
CA ALA A 467 -19.25 -15.83 -7.84
C ALA A 467 -20.62 -16.05 -7.20
N ARG A 468 -20.77 -17.08 -6.36
CA ARG A 468 -22.00 -17.32 -5.59
C ARG A 468 -22.38 -16.11 -4.72
N ARG A 469 -21.43 -15.60 -3.91
CA ARG A 469 -21.70 -14.44 -3.03
C ARG A 469 -22.01 -13.16 -3.82
N ALA A 470 -21.38 -12.97 -4.99
CA ALA A 470 -21.65 -11.84 -5.86
C ALA A 470 -23.07 -11.90 -6.45
N ARG A 471 -23.49 -13.08 -6.94
CA ARG A 471 -24.86 -13.32 -7.43
C ARG A 471 -25.89 -13.05 -6.35
N GLU A 472 -25.69 -13.62 -5.16
CA GLU A 472 -26.59 -13.43 -4.02
C GLU A 472 -26.70 -11.95 -3.61
N ALA A 473 -25.58 -11.21 -3.61
CA ALA A 473 -25.57 -9.80 -3.23
C ALA A 473 -26.34 -8.92 -4.23
N TRP A 474 -26.23 -9.19 -5.54
CA TRP A 474 -26.94 -8.44 -6.57
C TRP A 474 -28.40 -8.85 -6.76
N ALA A 475 -28.80 -10.04 -6.30
CA ALA A 475 -30.18 -10.51 -6.32
C ALA A 475 -30.99 -10.11 -5.07
N ALA A 476 -30.35 -9.53 -4.04
CA ALA A 476 -31.02 -9.17 -2.80
C ALA A 476 -31.78 -7.83 -2.91
N ASP A 477 -32.93 -7.72 -2.23
CA ASP A 477 -33.78 -6.51 -2.17
C ASP A 477 -33.10 -5.26 -1.54
N GLY A 478 -31.83 -5.38 -1.13
CA GLY A 478 -31.02 -4.32 -0.52
C GLY A 478 -29.84 -3.83 -1.36
N ALA A 479 -29.80 -4.14 -2.66
CA ALA A 479 -28.78 -3.60 -3.56
C ALA A 479 -28.86 -2.06 -3.65
N PRO A 480 -27.74 -1.34 -3.83
CA PRO A 480 -27.75 0.12 -3.93
C PRO A 480 -28.61 0.59 -5.10
N VAL A 481 -29.18 1.79 -4.99
CA VAL A 481 -29.85 2.45 -6.12
C VAL A 481 -28.81 3.03 -7.08
N ASP A 482 -27.73 3.59 -6.53
CA ASP A 482 -26.59 4.14 -7.26
C ASP A 482 -25.28 3.53 -6.73
N VAL A 483 -24.29 3.40 -7.61
CA VAL A 483 -22.96 2.86 -7.30
C VAL A 483 -21.86 3.83 -7.73
N PRO A 484 -20.74 3.91 -6.99
CA PRO A 484 -19.63 4.79 -7.35
C PRO A 484 -18.95 4.36 -8.66
N ALA A 485 -18.68 5.30 -9.56
CA ALA A 485 -17.85 5.12 -10.76
C ALA A 485 -16.84 6.28 -10.92
N PRO A 486 -15.77 6.13 -11.73
CA PRO A 486 -14.74 7.15 -11.90
C PRO A 486 -15.26 8.52 -12.38
N TRP A 487 -16.43 8.57 -13.03
CA TRP A 487 -17.11 9.78 -13.52
C TRP A 487 -18.30 10.22 -12.65
N GLY A 488 -18.43 9.68 -11.44
CA GLY A 488 -19.50 9.97 -10.48
C GLY A 488 -20.44 8.79 -10.24
N ALA A 489 -21.33 8.92 -9.27
CA ALA A 489 -22.32 7.87 -8.98
C ALA A 489 -23.22 7.61 -10.20
N VAL A 490 -23.38 6.34 -10.54
CA VAL A 490 -24.23 5.86 -11.66
C VAL A 490 -25.31 4.92 -11.12
N PRO A 491 -26.47 4.80 -11.79
CA PRO A 491 -27.47 3.82 -11.41
C PRO A 491 -26.88 2.42 -11.31
N ALA A 492 -27.26 1.66 -10.28
CA ALA A 492 -26.76 0.31 -10.03
C ALA A 492 -26.78 -0.62 -11.25
N PRO A 493 -27.85 -0.68 -12.08
CA PRO A 493 -27.84 -1.48 -13.30
C PRO A 493 -26.76 -1.07 -14.31
N ALA A 494 -26.42 0.21 -14.38
CA ALA A 494 -25.38 0.73 -15.26
C ALA A 494 -23.96 0.48 -14.72
N GLY A 495 -23.78 0.43 -13.39
CA GLY A 495 -22.52 -0.03 -12.81
C GLY A 495 -22.33 -1.55 -12.95
N LEU A 496 -23.42 -2.31 -12.78
CA LEU A 496 -23.41 -3.76 -12.95
C LEU A 496 -23.08 -4.19 -14.39
N SER A 497 -23.53 -3.44 -15.39
CA SER A 497 -23.18 -3.71 -16.79
C SER A 497 -21.67 -3.57 -17.08
N GLY A 498 -20.95 -2.72 -16.35
CA GLY A 498 -19.49 -2.68 -16.39
C GLY A 498 -18.84 -3.97 -15.89
N PHE A 499 -19.37 -4.55 -14.79
CA PHE A 499 -18.89 -5.85 -14.30
C PHE A 499 -19.28 -7.01 -15.24
N VAL A 500 -20.43 -6.94 -15.90
CA VAL A 500 -20.78 -7.90 -16.96
C VAL A 500 -19.74 -7.86 -18.07
N LEU A 501 -19.38 -6.67 -18.55
CA LEU A 501 -18.35 -6.49 -19.56
C LEU A 501 -17.00 -7.08 -19.11
N GLU A 502 -16.51 -6.73 -17.92
CA GLU A 502 -15.24 -7.26 -17.38
C GLU A 502 -15.26 -8.80 -17.34
N VAL A 503 -16.32 -9.39 -16.77
CA VAL A 503 -16.42 -10.86 -16.61
C VAL A 503 -16.49 -11.56 -17.97
N VAL A 504 -17.31 -11.07 -18.91
CA VAL A 504 -17.49 -11.70 -20.22
C VAL A 504 -16.20 -11.62 -21.04
N ALA A 505 -15.58 -10.43 -21.11
CA ALA A 505 -14.36 -10.22 -21.90
C ALA A 505 -13.19 -11.08 -21.37
N HIS A 506 -12.96 -11.07 -20.06
CA HIS A 506 -11.85 -11.83 -19.48
C HIS A 506 -12.10 -13.33 -19.39
N THR A 507 -13.36 -13.77 -19.34
CA THR A 507 -13.69 -15.20 -19.51
C THR A 507 -13.34 -15.69 -20.91
N HIS A 508 -13.57 -14.87 -21.94
CA HIS A 508 -13.14 -15.17 -23.31
C HIS A 508 -11.62 -15.21 -23.43
N ASP A 509 -10.93 -14.20 -22.90
CA ASP A 509 -9.46 -14.16 -22.91
C ASP A 509 -8.86 -15.41 -22.26
N LEU A 510 -9.43 -15.84 -21.13
CA LEU A 510 -9.02 -17.03 -20.41
C LEU A 510 -9.28 -18.30 -21.24
N ALA A 511 -10.46 -18.40 -21.87
CA ALA A 511 -10.80 -19.52 -22.73
C ALA A 511 -9.85 -19.65 -23.93
N VAL A 512 -9.47 -18.54 -24.55
CA VAL A 512 -8.49 -18.50 -25.65
C VAL A 512 -7.11 -18.92 -25.14
N ALA A 513 -6.62 -18.32 -24.05
CA ALA A 513 -5.30 -18.59 -23.49
C ALA A 513 -5.12 -20.06 -23.05
N THR A 514 -6.20 -20.69 -22.58
CA THR A 514 -6.18 -22.10 -22.14
C THR A 514 -6.64 -23.07 -23.23
N SER A 515 -6.93 -22.61 -24.44
CA SER A 515 -7.53 -23.42 -25.51
C SER A 515 -8.78 -24.21 -25.04
N SER A 516 -9.61 -23.57 -24.23
CA SER A 516 -10.85 -24.17 -23.71
C SER A 516 -11.79 -24.48 -24.87
N GLY A 517 -12.03 -25.76 -25.17
CA GLY A 517 -13.00 -26.20 -26.18
C GLY A 517 -14.47 -26.01 -25.78
N ARG A 518 -14.76 -25.26 -24.71
CA ARG A 518 -16.13 -25.00 -24.25
C ARG A 518 -16.80 -23.94 -25.13
N PRO A 519 -18.04 -24.16 -25.59
CA PRO A 519 -18.81 -23.10 -26.21
C PRO A 519 -19.13 -22.01 -25.18
N LEU A 520 -18.90 -20.75 -25.56
CA LEU A 520 -19.31 -19.57 -24.81
C LEU A 520 -20.63 -19.04 -25.37
N ASP A 521 -21.46 -18.45 -24.51
CA ASP A 521 -22.75 -17.88 -24.88
C ASP A 521 -22.55 -16.57 -25.67
N GLU A 522 -22.92 -16.60 -26.93
CA GLU A 522 -22.84 -15.48 -27.87
C GLU A 522 -23.77 -14.30 -27.51
N GLY A 523 -24.86 -14.57 -26.80
CA GLY A 523 -25.76 -13.56 -26.27
C GLY A 523 -25.09 -12.68 -25.21
N LEU A 524 -24.25 -13.29 -24.35
CA LEU A 524 -23.45 -12.55 -23.38
C LEU A 524 -22.43 -11.63 -24.07
N ALA A 525 -21.77 -12.11 -25.13
CA ALA A 525 -20.83 -11.30 -25.90
C ALA A 525 -21.52 -10.12 -26.60
N THR A 526 -22.71 -10.36 -27.17
CA THR A 526 -23.50 -9.30 -27.82
C THR A 526 -23.96 -8.24 -26.82
N ALA A 527 -24.40 -8.65 -25.62
CA ALA A 527 -24.76 -7.73 -24.55
C ALA A 527 -23.55 -6.92 -24.05
N ALA A 528 -22.41 -7.60 -23.82
CA ALA A 528 -21.17 -6.98 -23.39
C ALA A 528 -20.62 -5.98 -24.43
N LEU A 529 -20.68 -6.30 -25.72
CA LEU A 529 -20.31 -5.37 -26.80
C LEU A 529 -21.17 -4.12 -26.76
N GLY A 530 -22.49 -4.27 -26.63
CA GLY A 530 -23.38 -3.12 -26.48
C GLY A 530 -23.06 -2.27 -25.26
N PHE A 531 -22.61 -2.87 -24.14
CA PHE A 531 -22.14 -2.10 -22.98
C PHE A 531 -20.81 -1.41 -23.26
N ALA A 532 -19.84 -2.08 -23.90
CA ALA A 532 -18.54 -1.52 -24.23
C ALA A 532 -18.68 -0.28 -25.14
N GLU A 533 -19.54 -0.33 -26.15
CA GLU A 533 -19.84 0.79 -27.05
C GLU A 533 -20.38 2.02 -26.31
N ARG A 534 -21.06 1.82 -25.18
CA ARG A 534 -21.62 2.91 -24.36
C ARG A 534 -20.71 3.38 -23.24
N LEU A 535 -19.91 2.48 -22.66
CA LEU A 535 -19.14 2.72 -21.45
C LEU A 535 -17.66 3.06 -21.71
N VAL A 536 -17.14 2.77 -22.91
CA VAL A 536 -15.73 3.00 -23.25
C VAL A 536 -15.59 4.22 -24.18
N PRO A 537 -15.38 5.43 -23.61
CA PRO A 537 -15.05 6.64 -24.37
C PRO A 537 -13.78 6.49 -25.21
N ALA A 538 -13.66 7.30 -26.27
CA ALA A 538 -12.45 7.34 -27.10
C ALA A 538 -11.21 7.76 -26.32
N GLU A 539 -11.39 8.54 -25.27
CA GLU A 539 -10.34 9.06 -24.39
C GLU A 539 -9.74 7.99 -23.46
N LEU A 540 -10.35 6.80 -23.36
CA LEU A 540 -9.84 5.65 -22.60
C LEU A 540 -9.14 4.62 -23.48
N ARG A 541 -8.75 4.99 -24.71
CA ARG A 541 -8.03 4.13 -25.68
C ARG A 541 -6.61 4.63 -25.91
N GLY A 542 -5.65 3.71 -26.10
CA GLY A 542 -4.26 4.03 -26.45
C GLY A 542 -3.21 3.16 -25.73
N GLU A 543 -1.93 3.40 -26.01
CA GLU A 543 -0.78 2.58 -25.55
C GLU A 543 -0.55 2.58 -24.03
N SER A 544 -1.28 3.40 -23.27
CA SER A 544 -1.21 3.46 -21.79
C SER A 544 -2.59 3.44 -21.13
N ALA A 545 -3.62 3.04 -21.87
CA ALA A 545 -5.01 3.02 -21.41
C ALA A 545 -5.52 1.60 -21.17
N ALA A 546 -6.64 1.46 -20.45
CA ALA A 546 -7.23 0.17 -20.11
C ALA A 546 -7.78 -0.61 -21.34
N PHE A 547 -7.87 0.05 -22.51
CA PHE A 547 -8.37 -0.52 -23.76
C PHE A 547 -7.46 -0.14 -24.94
N GLY A 548 -7.25 -1.08 -25.87
CA GLY A 548 -6.56 -0.80 -27.12
C GLY A 548 -7.46 -0.09 -28.14
N GLU A 549 -6.86 0.35 -29.25
CA GLU A 549 -7.62 0.86 -30.40
C GLU A 549 -8.41 -0.28 -31.08
N PRO A 550 -9.67 -0.06 -31.48
CA PRO A 550 -10.46 -1.09 -32.12
C PRO A 550 -9.77 -1.63 -33.37
N VAL A 551 -9.67 -2.95 -33.49
CA VAL A 551 -9.06 -3.59 -34.67
C VAL A 551 -10.13 -3.99 -35.69
N PRO A 552 -9.83 -3.97 -37.01
CA PRO A 552 -10.78 -4.41 -38.02
C PRO A 552 -11.14 -5.90 -37.87
N VAL A 553 -12.43 -6.24 -38.07
CA VAL A 553 -12.89 -7.64 -38.14
C VAL A 553 -13.71 -7.88 -39.41
N PRO A 554 -13.76 -9.13 -39.91
CA PRO A 554 -14.68 -9.52 -40.98
C PRO A 554 -16.15 -9.23 -40.60
N ALA A 555 -16.97 -8.88 -41.59
CA ALA A 555 -18.38 -8.53 -41.36
C ALA A 555 -19.23 -9.72 -40.84
N ASP A 556 -18.73 -10.95 -41.00
CA ASP A 556 -19.30 -12.21 -40.54
C ASP A 556 -18.63 -12.76 -39.25
N ALA A 557 -17.71 -12.00 -38.63
CA ALA A 557 -17.05 -12.39 -37.38
C ALA A 557 -18.06 -12.67 -36.26
N GLY A 558 -17.74 -13.61 -35.37
CA GLY A 558 -18.59 -14.01 -34.25
C GLY A 558 -18.72 -12.91 -33.18
N PRO A 559 -19.70 -12.98 -32.28
CA PRO A 559 -19.92 -11.93 -31.26
C PRO A 559 -18.73 -11.70 -30.32
N TYR A 560 -17.99 -12.76 -29.95
CA TYR A 560 -16.79 -12.61 -29.12
C TYR A 560 -15.62 -11.98 -29.87
N ASP A 561 -15.44 -12.31 -31.15
CA ASP A 561 -14.41 -11.68 -32.00
C ASP A 561 -14.67 -10.18 -32.16
N ARG A 562 -15.93 -9.79 -32.36
CA ARG A 562 -16.34 -8.38 -32.42
C ARG A 562 -16.09 -7.65 -31.10
N LEU A 563 -16.41 -8.30 -29.98
CA LEU A 563 -16.14 -7.76 -28.65
C LEU A 563 -14.63 -7.59 -28.41
N ALA A 564 -13.84 -8.62 -28.66
CA ALA A 564 -12.39 -8.60 -28.50
C ALA A 564 -11.77 -7.49 -29.37
N ALA A 565 -12.21 -7.40 -30.62
CA ALA A 565 -11.73 -6.39 -31.53
C ALA A 565 -12.08 -4.97 -31.11
N PHE A 566 -13.30 -4.74 -30.61
CA PHE A 566 -13.71 -3.44 -30.09
C PHE A 566 -12.86 -2.99 -28.90
N LEU A 567 -12.39 -3.95 -28.08
CA LEU A 567 -11.50 -3.71 -26.93
C LEU A 567 -10.02 -3.62 -27.34
N GLY A 568 -9.72 -3.67 -28.65
CA GLY A 568 -8.38 -3.56 -29.21
C GLY A 568 -7.51 -4.80 -29.09
N ARG A 569 -8.14 -5.99 -29.03
CA ARG A 569 -7.47 -7.29 -28.95
C ARG A 569 -7.52 -8.00 -30.30
N VAL A 570 -6.50 -8.81 -30.60
CA VAL A 570 -6.47 -9.62 -31.82
C VAL A 570 -7.56 -10.71 -31.74
N PRO A 571 -8.52 -10.78 -32.68
CA PRO A 571 -9.53 -11.84 -32.73
C PRO A 571 -8.89 -13.22 -32.91
N SER A 572 -9.53 -14.26 -32.37
CA SER A 572 -9.03 -15.64 -32.39
C SER A 572 -9.29 -16.38 -33.69
#